data_AF-A0A1V6PEH5-F1
#
_entry.id   AF-A0A1V6PEH5-F1
#
_cell.length_a   1.000
_cell.length_b   1.000
_cell.length_c   1.000
_cell.angle_alpha   90.00
_cell.angle_beta   90.00
_cell.angle_gamma   90.00
#
_symmetry.space_group_name_H-M   'P 1'
#
loop_
_entity.id
_entity.type
_entity.pdbx_description
1 polymer ?
#
loop_
_entity_poly.entity_id
_entity_poly.type
_entity_poly.pdbx_seq_one_letter_code
_entity_poly.pdbx_strand_id
1 'polypeptide(L)'
;MSTKYTIRMRLTIAFLAIIGLAFASLNSAMARFAVILRDRAKADIITLNKPISDNTFRNLMGNVLIGVVIAAIISTSFAITGAVLAGHPRWLREQDKTWMYFGCFQCILSLAIIFAGGYLADHVHGFQTSFERFSGNDNFQYYNIMYYGGVGQAAYGSLVIFMAIASFVAFLISDCHKRSIQSIEATRQSEQYQ
;
A
#
# COMPACT_ATOMS: atom_id res chain seq x y z
N MET A 1 -20.16 2.32 20.72
CA MET A 1 -18.91 3.01 20.31
C MET A 1 -19.14 4.52 20.44
N SER A 2 -18.27 5.26 21.13
CA SER A 2 -18.43 6.71 21.36
C SER A 2 -18.28 7.51 20.06
N THR A 3 -19.09 8.55 19.85
CA THR A 3 -19.09 9.41 18.64
C THR A 3 -17.71 9.99 18.32
N LYS A 4 -16.90 10.27 19.36
CA LYS A 4 -15.52 10.75 19.22
C LYS A 4 -14.58 9.72 18.56
N TYR A 5 -14.77 8.43 18.85
CA TYR A 5 -13.97 7.34 18.28
C TYR A 5 -14.24 7.15 16.78
N THR A 6 -15.51 7.26 16.38
CA THR A 6 -15.91 7.16 14.97
C THR A 6 -15.34 8.31 14.14
N ILE A 7 -15.29 9.53 14.67
CA ILE A 7 -14.70 10.68 13.97
C ILE A 7 -13.19 10.48 13.77
N ARG A 8 -12.46 10.04 14.80
CA ARG A 8 -11.02 9.76 14.71
C ARG A 8 -10.71 8.67 13.68
N MET A 9 -11.44 7.55 13.72
CA MET A 9 -11.30 6.46 12.73
C MET A 9 -11.51 6.95 11.29
N ARG A 10 -12.53 7.78 11.04
CA ARG A 10 -12.81 8.32 9.71
C ARG A 10 -11.69 9.23 9.21
N LEU A 11 -11.14 10.08 10.07
CA LEU A 11 -10.03 10.95 9.71
C LEU A 11 -8.80 10.13 9.34
N THR A 12 -8.50 9.07 10.10
CA THR A 12 -7.38 8.15 9.81
C THR A 12 -7.58 7.44 8.47
N ILE A 13 -8.79 6.90 8.20
CA ILE A 13 -9.08 6.21 6.93
C ILE A 13 -8.97 7.18 5.76
N ALA A 14 -9.50 8.39 5.88
CA ALA A 14 -9.40 9.41 4.84
C ALA A 14 -7.94 9.82 4.57
N PHE A 15 -7.15 10.00 5.63
CA PHE A 15 -5.73 10.31 5.53
C PHE A 15 -4.95 9.21 4.80
N LEU A 16 -5.19 7.94 5.15
CA LEU A 16 -4.59 6.80 4.46
C LEU A 16 -5.05 6.72 3.00
N ALA A 17 -6.31 6.99 2.71
CA ALA A 17 -6.82 7.01 1.34
C ALA A 17 -6.12 8.09 0.47
N ILE A 18 -5.88 9.29 1.03
CA ILE A 18 -5.14 10.36 0.36
C ILE A 18 -3.70 9.93 0.07
N ILE A 19 -3.01 9.31 1.05
CA ILE A 19 -1.66 8.79 0.84
C ILE A 19 -1.66 7.70 -0.24
N GLY A 20 -2.63 6.79 -0.22
CA GLY A 20 -2.80 5.77 -1.26
C GLY A 20 -2.98 6.36 -2.67
N LEU A 21 -3.72 7.46 -2.79
CA LEU A 21 -3.90 8.19 -4.05
C LEU A 21 -2.60 8.88 -4.51
N ALA A 22 -1.83 9.43 -3.56
CA ALA A 22 -0.50 9.97 -3.84
C ALA A 22 0.43 8.87 -4.38
N PHE A 23 0.42 7.66 -3.80
CA PHE A 23 1.19 6.53 -4.32
C PHE A 23 0.69 6.04 -5.68
N ALA A 24 -0.62 6.02 -5.93
CA ALA A 24 -1.15 5.72 -7.26
C ALA A 24 -0.63 6.70 -8.31
N SER A 25 -0.58 7.99 -7.97
CA SER A 25 -0.06 9.06 -8.83
C SER A 25 1.45 8.90 -9.05
N LEU A 26 2.22 8.58 -7.99
CA LEU A 26 3.64 8.29 -8.07
C LEU A 26 3.92 7.09 -8.97
N ASN A 27 3.16 5.99 -8.82
CA ASN A 27 3.26 4.82 -9.69
C ASN A 27 2.95 5.17 -11.15
N SER A 28 1.94 6.00 -11.41
CA SER A 28 1.65 6.45 -12.78
C SER A 28 2.85 7.21 -13.39
N ALA A 29 3.48 8.10 -12.61
CA ALA A 29 4.68 8.81 -13.04
C ALA A 29 5.86 7.85 -13.28
N MET A 30 6.09 6.91 -12.37
CA MET A 30 7.12 5.87 -12.51
C MET A 30 6.90 4.99 -13.74
N ALA A 31 5.65 4.66 -14.09
CA ALA A 31 5.33 3.94 -15.31
C ALA A 31 5.72 4.75 -16.56
N ARG A 32 5.46 6.06 -16.56
CA ARG A 32 5.92 6.93 -17.66
C ARG A 32 7.45 6.97 -17.74
N PHE A 33 8.14 7.11 -16.62
CA PHE A 33 9.59 7.07 -16.59
C PHE A 33 10.14 5.73 -17.08
N ALA A 34 9.49 4.62 -16.74
CA ALA A 34 9.87 3.31 -17.21
C ALA A 34 9.75 3.16 -18.74
N VAL A 35 8.70 3.71 -19.33
CA VAL A 35 8.55 3.77 -20.80
C VAL A 35 9.64 4.61 -21.43
N ILE A 36 9.89 5.82 -20.90
CA ILE A 36 10.93 6.72 -21.43
C ILE A 36 12.31 6.06 -21.39
N LEU A 37 12.68 5.46 -20.26
CA LEU A 37 13.97 4.77 -20.12
C LEU A 37 14.07 3.55 -21.04
N ARG A 38 12.98 2.79 -21.21
CA ARG A 38 12.92 1.66 -22.14
C ARG A 38 13.13 2.09 -23.58
N ASP A 39 12.49 3.19 -23.99
CA ASP A 39 12.59 3.71 -25.36
C ASP A 39 13.98 4.30 -25.64
N ARG A 40 14.58 4.97 -24.66
CA ARG A 40 15.98 5.43 -24.74
C ARG A 40 16.96 4.28 -24.87
N ALA A 41 16.81 3.24 -24.04
CA ALA A 41 17.63 2.04 -24.14
C ALA A 41 17.48 1.37 -25.51
N LYS A 42 16.28 1.41 -26.11
CA LYS A 42 16.05 0.92 -27.48
C LYS A 42 16.76 1.77 -28.53
N ALA A 43 16.77 3.09 -28.40
CA ALA A 43 17.44 4.00 -29.32
C ALA A 43 18.97 3.81 -29.28
N ASP A 44 19.56 3.72 -28.09
CA ASP A 44 21.02 3.55 -27.93
C ASP A 44 21.54 2.23 -28.50
N ILE A 45 20.75 1.14 -28.45
CA ILE A 45 21.11 -0.14 -29.11
C ILE A 45 21.35 0.07 -30.61
N ILE A 46 20.51 0.89 -31.26
CA ILE A 46 20.58 1.15 -32.70
C ILE A 46 21.81 2.01 -33.03
N THR A 47 22.21 2.90 -32.12
CA THR A 47 23.29 3.88 -32.37
C THR A 47 24.68 3.37 -31.96
N LEU A 48 24.80 2.60 -30.87
CA LEU A 48 26.09 2.31 -30.22
C LEU A 48 26.57 0.85 -30.34
N ASN A 49 25.76 -0.05 -30.91
CA ASN A 49 26.09 -1.47 -31.15
C ASN A 49 26.71 -2.20 -29.93
N LYS A 50 26.26 -1.88 -28.70
CA LYS A 50 26.66 -2.54 -27.43
C LYS A 50 25.51 -3.39 -26.85
N PRO A 51 25.32 -4.65 -27.30
CA PRO A 51 24.02 -5.33 -27.19
C PRO A 51 23.65 -5.93 -25.82
N ILE A 52 24.60 -6.22 -24.92
CA ILE A 52 24.33 -7.12 -23.78
C ILE A 52 23.70 -6.41 -22.56
N SER A 53 24.19 -5.21 -22.20
CA SER A 53 23.66 -4.46 -21.05
C SER A 53 22.28 -3.86 -21.37
N ASP A 54 22.10 -3.38 -22.61
CA ASP A 54 20.91 -2.63 -23.01
C ASP A 54 19.68 -3.53 -23.19
N ASN A 55 19.86 -4.78 -23.64
CA ASN A 55 18.78 -5.75 -23.77
C ASN A 55 18.25 -6.21 -22.39
N THR A 56 19.14 -6.34 -21.41
CA THR A 56 18.80 -6.73 -20.03
C THR A 56 18.07 -5.59 -19.31
N PHE A 57 18.58 -4.36 -19.41
CA PHE A 57 17.92 -3.17 -18.86
C PHE A 57 16.54 -2.93 -19.49
N ARG A 58 16.38 -3.18 -20.79
CA ARG A 58 15.08 -3.07 -21.46
C ARG A 58 14.06 -4.08 -20.91
N ASN A 59 14.47 -5.33 -20.69
CA ASN A 59 13.60 -6.35 -20.09
C ASN A 59 13.24 -5.98 -18.64
N LEU A 60 14.22 -5.48 -17.87
CA LEU A 60 13.97 -4.96 -16.54
C LEU A 60 12.92 -3.84 -16.55
N MET A 61 13.09 -2.83 -17.40
CA MET A 61 12.14 -1.72 -17.48
C MET A 61 10.74 -2.17 -17.90
N GLY A 62 10.64 -3.23 -18.71
CA GLY A 62 9.38 -3.90 -18.99
C GLY A 62 8.74 -4.55 -17.75
N ASN A 63 9.52 -5.28 -16.96
CA ASN A 63 9.04 -5.92 -15.73
C ASN A 63 8.66 -4.88 -14.65
N VAL A 64 9.48 -3.85 -14.51
CA VAL A 64 9.22 -2.72 -13.60
C VAL A 64 7.94 -1.98 -14.03
N LEU A 65 7.73 -1.75 -15.33
CA LEU A 65 6.49 -1.15 -15.82
C LEU A 65 5.26 -1.97 -15.41
N ILE A 66 5.31 -3.29 -15.57
CA ILE A 66 4.22 -4.19 -15.16
C ILE A 66 3.98 -4.10 -13.66
N GLY A 67 5.05 -4.20 -12.84
CA GLY A 67 4.95 -4.12 -11.39
C GLY A 67 4.36 -2.79 -10.90
N VAL A 68 4.81 -1.68 -11.48
CA VAL A 68 4.34 -0.33 -11.14
C VAL A 68 2.88 -0.11 -11.55
N VAL A 69 2.45 -0.61 -12.71
CA VAL A 69 1.03 -0.53 -13.14
C VAL A 69 0.14 -1.33 -12.20
N ILE A 70 0.55 -2.55 -11.84
CA ILE A 70 -0.18 -3.36 -10.85
C ILE A 70 -0.26 -2.60 -9.52
N ALA A 71 0.85 -2.03 -9.06
CA ALA A 71 0.88 -1.26 -7.82
C ALA A 71 -0.02 0.00 -7.88
N ALA A 72 -0.13 0.65 -9.04
CA ALA A 72 -1.04 1.77 -9.25
C ALA A 72 -2.51 1.36 -9.11
N ILE A 73 -2.89 0.23 -9.72
CA ILE A 73 -4.26 -0.31 -9.66
C ILE A 73 -4.61 -0.69 -8.22
N ILE A 74 -3.70 -1.37 -7.52
CA ILE A 74 -3.88 -1.76 -6.12
C ILE A 74 -4.01 -0.53 -5.23
N SER A 75 -3.12 0.45 -5.37
CA SER A 75 -3.14 1.69 -4.58
C SER A 75 -4.39 2.52 -4.83
N THR A 76 -4.87 2.57 -6.08
CA THR A 76 -6.12 3.24 -6.45
C THR A 76 -7.32 2.52 -5.84
N SER A 77 -7.36 1.20 -5.93
CA SER A 77 -8.41 0.38 -5.33
C SER A 77 -8.48 0.59 -3.82
N PHE A 78 -7.31 0.59 -3.16
CA PHE A 78 -7.19 0.91 -1.74
C PHE A 78 -7.75 2.29 -1.41
N ALA A 79 -7.38 3.32 -2.18
CA ALA A 79 -7.83 4.68 -1.97
C ALA A 79 -9.34 4.82 -2.15
N ILE A 80 -9.92 4.20 -3.18
CA ILE A 80 -11.37 4.22 -3.44
C ILE A 80 -12.11 3.52 -2.29
N THR A 81 -11.69 2.32 -1.91
CA THR A 81 -12.32 1.59 -0.79
C THR A 81 -12.24 2.39 0.50
N GLY A 82 -11.08 2.98 0.80
CA GLY A 82 -10.90 3.85 1.96
C GLY A 82 -11.79 5.10 1.92
N ALA A 83 -11.90 5.76 0.76
CA ALA A 83 -12.75 6.94 0.59
C ALA A 83 -14.25 6.61 0.78
N VAL A 84 -14.72 5.51 0.19
CA VAL A 84 -16.11 5.03 0.36
C VAL A 84 -16.38 4.72 1.83
N LEU A 85 -15.45 4.05 2.51
CA LEU A 85 -15.55 3.70 3.92
C LEU A 85 -15.57 4.96 4.82
N ALA A 86 -14.76 5.97 4.50
CA ALA A 86 -14.78 7.25 5.19
C ALA A 86 -16.10 8.01 4.96
N GLY A 87 -16.69 7.91 3.77
CA GLY A 87 -17.94 8.57 3.39
C GLY A 87 -19.21 7.95 3.98
N HIS A 88 -19.26 6.62 4.12
CA HIS A 88 -20.46 5.88 4.58
C HIS A 88 -20.27 5.20 5.95
N PRO A 89 -20.35 5.95 7.07
CA PRO A 89 -20.12 5.41 8.42
C PRO A 89 -21.18 4.42 8.89
N ARG A 90 -22.35 4.38 8.24
CA ARG A 90 -23.39 3.37 8.52
C ARG A 90 -22.90 1.96 8.21
N TRP A 91 -22.10 1.78 7.16
CA TRP A 91 -21.53 0.48 6.78
C TRP A 91 -20.49 -0.03 7.79
N LEU A 92 -19.83 0.88 8.50
CA LEU A 92 -18.93 0.60 9.62
C LEU A 92 -19.67 0.24 10.92
N ARG A 93 -20.94 0.61 11.06
CA ARG A 93 -21.65 0.63 12.34
C ARG A 93 -22.80 -0.37 12.44
N GLU A 94 -23.45 -0.72 11.32
CA GLU A 94 -24.70 -1.52 11.32
C GLU A 94 -24.50 -3.00 10.98
N GLN A 95 -23.31 -3.45 10.58
CA GLN A 95 -23.06 -4.87 10.25
C GLN A 95 -21.75 -5.38 10.89
N ASP A 96 -21.88 -6.15 11.97
CA ASP A 96 -20.77 -6.69 12.78
C ASP A 96 -19.72 -7.47 11.96
N LYS A 97 -20.12 -8.14 10.87
CA LYS A 97 -19.20 -8.93 10.03
C LYS A 97 -18.54 -8.14 8.89
N THR A 98 -19.22 -7.12 8.37
CA THR A 98 -18.84 -6.47 7.11
C THR A 98 -17.58 -5.62 7.27
N TRP A 99 -17.41 -4.97 8.42
CA TRP A 99 -16.18 -4.24 8.75
C TRP A 99 -14.95 -5.16 8.76
N MET A 100 -15.09 -6.40 9.23
CA MET A 100 -14.01 -7.39 9.30
C MET A 100 -13.58 -7.85 7.90
N TYR A 101 -14.52 -8.05 6.97
CA TYR A 101 -14.21 -8.34 5.56
C TYR A 101 -13.50 -7.18 4.87
N PHE A 102 -13.96 -5.93 5.10
CA PHE A 102 -13.28 -4.75 4.56
C PHE A 102 -11.86 -4.59 5.12
N GLY A 103 -11.67 -4.76 6.43
CA GLY A 103 -10.35 -4.74 7.05
C GLY A 103 -9.43 -5.82 6.48
N CYS A 104 -9.93 -7.04 6.31
CA CYS A 104 -9.18 -8.15 5.72
C CYS A 104 -8.79 -7.87 4.26
N PHE A 105 -9.74 -7.38 3.44
CA PHE A 105 -9.46 -6.95 2.07
C PHE A 105 -8.39 -5.86 2.02
N GLN A 106 -8.45 -4.90 2.95
CA GLN A 106 -7.49 -3.81 3.04
C GLN A 106 -6.11 -4.28 3.50
N CYS A 107 -6.03 -5.30 4.37
CA CYS A 107 -4.78 -5.98 4.71
C CYS A 107 -4.17 -6.71 3.51
N ILE A 108 -4.98 -7.43 2.72
CA ILE A 108 -4.51 -8.13 1.50
C ILE A 108 -3.96 -7.13 0.48
N LEU A 109 -4.70 -6.04 0.23
CA LEU A 109 -4.21 -4.94 -0.63
C LEU A 109 -2.90 -4.37 -0.10
N SER A 110 -2.78 -4.19 1.22
CA SER A 110 -1.55 -3.67 1.83
C SER A 110 -0.36 -4.61 1.65
N LEU A 111 -0.55 -5.92 1.84
CA LEU A 111 0.49 -6.92 1.56
C LEU A 111 0.94 -6.87 0.11
N ALA A 112 0.00 -6.70 -0.82
CA ALA A 112 0.32 -6.58 -2.23
C ALA A 112 1.11 -5.29 -2.53
N ILE A 113 0.82 -4.17 -1.85
CA ILE A 113 1.61 -2.93 -1.93
C ILE A 113 3.03 -3.14 -1.40
N ILE A 114 3.20 -3.83 -0.26
CA ILE A 114 4.53 -4.13 0.30
C ILE A 114 5.33 -4.98 -0.68
N PHE A 115 4.71 -6.05 -1.19
CA PHE A 115 5.37 -6.95 -2.12
C PHE A 115 5.78 -6.23 -3.40
N ALA A 116 4.88 -5.43 -3.97
CA ALA A 116 5.17 -4.64 -5.17
C ALA A 116 6.27 -3.60 -4.94
N GLY A 117 6.22 -2.87 -3.81
CA GLY A 117 7.23 -1.87 -3.46
C GLY A 117 8.61 -2.48 -3.17
N GLY A 118 8.64 -3.62 -2.48
CA GLY A 118 9.87 -4.36 -2.20
C GLY A 118 10.47 -4.97 -3.46
N TYR A 119 9.65 -5.61 -4.30
CA TYR A 119 10.07 -6.12 -5.61
C TYR A 119 10.68 -5.01 -6.48
N LEU A 120 10.01 -3.86 -6.54
CA LEU A 120 10.48 -2.69 -7.27
C LEU A 120 11.81 -2.16 -6.75
N ALA A 121 11.95 -2.01 -5.43
CA ALA A 121 13.18 -1.51 -4.82
C ALA A 121 14.37 -2.45 -5.08
N ASP A 122 14.17 -3.76 -4.93
CA ASP A 122 15.18 -4.78 -5.20
C ASP A 122 15.64 -4.78 -6.67
N HIS A 123 14.67 -4.78 -7.60
CA HIS A 123 14.96 -4.80 -9.04
C HIS A 123 15.59 -3.49 -9.53
N VAL A 124 15.21 -2.34 -8.99
CA VAL A 124 15.83 -1.05 -9.35
C VAL A 124 17.25 -0.95 -8.76
N HIS A 125 17.45 -1.42 -7.53
CA HIS A 125 18.75 -1.39 -6.87
C HIS A 125 19.80 -2.22 -7.62
N GLY A 126 19.43 -3.42 -8.08
CA GLY A 126 20.32 -4.31 -8.85
C GLY A 126 20.81 -3.73 -10.19
N PHE A 127 20.18 -2.65 -10.68
CA PHE A 127 20.51 -2.01 -11.96
C PHE A 127 20.92 -0.53 -11.83
N GLN A 128 21.37 -0.11 -10.64
CA GLN A 128 21.81 1.26 -10.39
C GLN A 128 22.78 1.80 -11.46
N THR A 129 23.78 1.00 -11.85
CA THR A 129 24.81 1.40 -12.82
C THR A 129 24.23 1.65 -14.22
N SER A 130 23.19 0.90 -14.63
CA SER A 130 22.47 1.16 -15.88
C SER A 130 21.64 2.44 -15.80
N PHE A 131 21.01 2.70 -14.66
CA PHE A 131 20.31 3.97 -14.44
C PHE A 131 21.25 5.16 -14.52
N GLU A 132 22.42 5.11 -13.88
CA GLU A 132 23.43 6.18 -13.96
C GLU A 132 23.89 6.44 -15.39
N ARG A 133 24.00 5.37 -16.20
CA ARG A 133 24.39 5.49 -17.61
C ARG A 133 23.33 6.15 -18.49
N PHE A 134 22.05 5.78 -18.34
CA PHE A 134 20.95 6.37 -19.13
C PHE A 134 20.45 7.70 -18.57
N SER A 135 20.71 7.96 -17.29
CA SER A 135 20.44 9.22 -16.61
C SER A 135 21.58 10.22 -16.74
N GLY A 136 22.83 9.79 -17.03
CA GLY A 136 24.01 10.65 -16.94
C GLY A 136 24.00 11.88 -17.86
N ASN A 137 23.25 11.83 -18.97
CA ASN A 137 23.06 12.97 -19.87
C ASN A 137 21.89 13.90 -19.48
N ASP A 138 21.01 13.45 -18.58
CA ASP A 138 19.86 14.21 -18.14
C ASP A 138 20.03 14.62 -16.68
N ASN A 139 19.71 15.86 -16.34
CA ASN A 139 19.77 16.33 -14.95
C ASN A 139 18.67 15.72 -14.04
N PHE A 140 18.00 14.65 -14.49
CA PHE A 140 16.81 14.07 -13.87
C PHE A 140 17.13 12.74 -13.18
N GLN A 141 16.91 12.68 -11.86
CA GLN A 141 17.32 11.54 -11.02
C GLN A 141 16.32 10.38 -11.05
N TYR A 142 16.22 9.68 -12.18
CA TYR A 142 15.29 8.56 -12.35
C TYR A 142 15.46 7.45 -11.29
N TYR A 143 16.70 7.08 -10.98
CA TYR A 143 17.01 6.07 -9.97
C TYR A 143 16.41 6.41 -8.61
N ASN A 144 16.66 7.62 -8.11
CA ASN A 144 16.19 8.04 -6.80
C ASN A 144 14.67 8.01 -6.71
N ILE A 145 13.97 8.49 -7.73
CA ILE A 145 12.50 8.50 -7.74
C ILE A 145 11.95 7.07 -7.74
N MET A 146 12.53 6.17 -8.55
CA MET A 146 12.02 4.80 -8.65
C MET A 146 12.37 3.95 -7.42
N TYR A 147 13.60 4.05 -6.92
CA TYR A 147 14.06 3.32 -5.74
C TYR A 147 13.35 3.79 -4.47
N TYR A 148 13.42 5.09 -4.15
CA TYR A 148 12.76 5.63 -2.95
C TYR A 148 11.24 5.62 -3.07
N GLY A 149 10.69 5.66 -4.30
CA GLY A 149 9.27 5.41 -4.54
C GLY A 149 8.85 4.01 -4.10
N GLY A 150 9.60 2.98 -4.51
CA GLY A 150 9.35 1.59 -4.08
C GLY A 150 9.52 1.38 -2.57
N VAL A 151 10.58 1.95 -1.98
CA VAL A 151 10.79 1.93 -0.51
C VAL A 151 9.64 2.62 0.23
N GLY A 152 9.20 3.77 -0.28
CA GLY A 152 8.06 4.52 0.28
C GLY A 152 6.77 3.70 0.23
N GLN A 153 6.51 2.98 -0.85
CA GLN A 153 5.36 2.07 -0.95
C GLN A 153 5.45 0.94 0.07
N ALA A 154 6.62 0.31 0.21
CA ALA A 154 6.81 -0.77 1.19
C ALA A 154 6.60 -0.27 2.63
N ALA A 155 7.12 0.92 2.96
CA ALA A 155 6.91 1.56 4.25
C ALA A 155 5.43 1.88 4.50
N TYR A 156 4.73 2.42 3.48
CA TYR A 156 3.30 2.73 3.57
C TYR A 156 2.45 1.47 3.79
N GLY A 157 2.69 0.42 3.00
CA GLY A 157 1.99 -0.86 3.18
C GLY A 157 2.26 -1.45 4.57
N SER A 158 3.49 -1.31 5.09
CA SER A 158 3.82 -1.77 6.45
C SER A 158 3.05 -0.98 7.51
N LEU A 159 2.98 0.34 7.38
CA LEU A 159 2.21 1.20 8.30
C LEU A 159 0.74 0.80 8.36
N VAL A 160 0.12 0.53 7.20
CA VAL A 160 -1.28 0.11 7.11
C VAL A 160 -1.49 -1.24 7.80
N ILE A 161 -0.57 -2.20 7.64
CA ILE A 161 -0.64 -3.49 8.35
C ILE A 161 -0.54 -3.29 9.86
N PHE A 162 0.42 -2.51 10.34
CA PHE A 162 0.57 -2.21 11.77
C PHE A 162 -0.71 -1.59 12.35
N MET A 163 -1.30 -0.63 11.64
CA MET A 163 -2.55 0.02 12.05
C MET A 163 -3.74 -0.97 12.07
N ALA A 164 -3.80 -1.89 11.10
CA ALA A 164 -4.84 -2.92 11.07
C ALA A 164 -4.70 -3.93 12.22
N ILE A 165 -3.48 -4.41 12.50
CA ILE A 165 -3.19 -5.31 13.62
C ILE A 165 -3.52 -4.62 14.95
N ALA A 166 -3.06 -3.38 15.16
CA ALA A 166 -3.33 -2.63 16.37
C ALA A 166 -4.85 -2.44 16.60
N SER A 167 -5.59 -2.16 15.53
CA SER A 167 -7.06 -2.04 15.58
C SER A 167 -7.73 -3.36 15.93
N PHE A 168 -7.26 -4.48 15.38
CA PHE A 168 -7.78 -5.81 15.66
C PHE A 168 -7.50 -6.24 17.11
N VAL A 169 -6.28 -6.02 17.61
CA VAL A 169 -5.92 -6.32 19.01
C VAL A 169 -6.75 -5.49 19.98
N ALA A 170 -6.93 -4.20 19.72
CA ALA A 170 -7.77 -3.33 20.55
C ALA A 170 -9.24 -3.81 20.59
N PHE A 171 -9.75 -4.31 19.46
CA PHE A 171 -11.08 -4.92 19.39
C PHE A 171 -11.16 -6.20 20.24
N LEU A 172 -10.21 -7.13 20.11
CA LEU A 172 -10.18 -8.37 20.89
C LEU A 172 -10.12 -8.12 22.40
N ILE A 173 -9.31 -7.15 22.84
CA ILE A 173 -9.21 -6.77 24.25
C ILE A 173 -10.56 -6.23 24.76
N SER A 174 -11.23 -5.41 23.94
CA SER A 174 -12.54 -4.83 24.28
C SER A 174 -13.62 -5.93 24.41
N ASP A 175 -13.61 -6.90 23.51
CA ASP A 175 -14.54 -8.04 23.54
C ASP A 175 -14.28 -8.97 24.72
N CYS A 176 -13.01 -9.23 25.04
CA CYS A 176 -12.63 -10.03 26.21
C CYS A 176 -13.08 -9.33 27.51
N HIS A 177 -12.87 -8.01 27.60
CA HIS A 177 -13.31 -7.21 28.73
C HIS A 177 -14.84 -7.24 28.88
N LYS A 178 -15.59 -7.07 27.79
CA LYS A 178 -17.05 -7.12 27.81
C LYS A 178 -17.58 -8.49 28.26
N ARG A 179 -16.98 -9.59 27.78
CA ARG A 179 -17.32 -10.96 28.22
C ARG A 179 -17.04 -11.17 29.71
N SER A 180 -15.93 -10.65 30.22
CA SER A 180 -15.58 -10.77 31.64
C SER A 180 -16.59 -10.04 32.55
N ILE A 181 -17.08 -8.87 32.15
CA ILE A 181 -18.10 -8.14 32.91
C ILE A 181 -19.42 -8.91 32.92
N GLN A 182 -19.86 -9.41 31.76
CA GLN A 182 -21.11 -10.19 31.67
C GLN A 182 -21.05 -11.47 32.51
N SER A 183 -19.91 -12.16 32.60
CA SER A 183 -19.80 -13.36 33.43
C SER A 183 -19.88 -13.03 34.92
N ILE A 184 -19.25 -11.95 35.37
CA ILE A 184 -19.29 -11.50 36.77
C ILE A 184 -20.72 -11.11 37.16
N GLU A 185 -21.43 -10.40 36.28
CA GLU A 185 -22.81 -9.96 36.52
C GLU A 185 -23.79 -11.14 36.56
N ALA A 186 -23.60 -12.14 35.70
CA ALA A 186 -24.36 -13.39 35.74
C ALA A 186 -24.14 -14.18 37.05
N THR A 187 -22.92 -14.16 37.59
CA THR A 187 -22.58 -14.86 38.85
C THR A 187 -23.20 -14.15 40.06
N ARG A 188 -23.22 -12.81 40.07
CA ARG A 188 -23.92 -12.03 41.10
C ARG A 188 -25.43 -12.26 41.09
N GLN A 189 -26.04 -12.38 39.92
CA GLN A 189 -27.48 -12.63 39.84
C GLN A 189 -27.86 -14.04 40.34
N SER A 190 -27.01 -15.05 40.13
CA SER A 190 -27.26 -16.39 40.69
C SER A 190 -27.15 -16.44 42.22
N GLU A 191 -26.28 -15.63 42.83
CA GLU A 191 -26.13 -15.57 44.29
C GLU A 191 -27.26 -14.80 44.99
N GLN A 192 -27.92 -13.85 44.32
CA GLN A 192 -29.04 -13.09 44.91
C GLN A 192 -30.39 -13.85 44.93
N TYR A 193 -30.50 -14.97 44.23
CA TYR A 193 -31.74 -15.77 44.13
C TYR A 193 -31.67 -17.11 44.90
N GLN A 194 -30.62 -17.34 45.69
CA GLN A 194 -30.55 -18.41 46.70
C GLN A 194 -30.81 -17.86 48.10
#